data_AF-U3P6M8-F1
#
_entry.id   AF-U3P6M8-F1
#
_cell.length_a   1.000
_cell.length_b   1.000
_cell.length_c   1.000
_cell.angle_alpha   90.00
_cell.angle_beta   90.00
_cell.angle_gamma   90.00
#
_symmetry.space_group_name_H-M   'P 1'
#
loop_
_entity.id
_entity.type
_entity.pdbx_description
1 polymer ?
#
loop_
_entity_poly.entity_id
_entity_poly.type
_entity_poly.pdbx_seq_one_letter_code
_entity_poly.pdbx_strand_id
1 'polypeptide(L)'
;MAEIDITPAEKREPLIINYGEMRVGPLPGSAPSELLTIIDSIPKPKVMAGKQKESYENLVASATGSFLYDRVIPADQKALLDLDDIRLILPAWMKYVKLGES
;
A
#
# COMPACT_ATOMS: atom_id res chain seq x y z
N MET A 1 35.63 -11.57 5.11
CA MET A 1 34.58 -11.19 4.14
C MET A 1 33.28 -11.63 4.78
N ALA A 2 32.32 -10.73 5.00
CA ALA A 2 31.04 -11.11 5.58
C ALA A 2 30.21 -11.79 4.49
N GLU A 3 29.86 -13.06 4.68
CA GLU A 3 28.89 -13.77 3.84
C GLU A 3 27.53 -13.13 4.07
N ILE A 4 26.99 -12.49 3.03
CA ILE A 4 25.62 -11.97 3.04
C ILE A 4 24.73 -13.16 2.75
N ASP A 5 24.08 -13.67 3.79
CA ASP A 5 23.05 -14.71 3.65
C ASP A 5 21.79 -14.07 3.04
N ILE A 6 21.53 -14.39 1.78
CA ILE A 6 20.36 -13.93 1.04
C ILE A 6 19.26 -14.98 1.17
N THR A 7 18.76 -15.21 2.38
CA THR A 7 17.53 -16.02 2.54
C THR A 7 16.38 -15.26 1.89
N PRO A 8 15.72 -15.78 0.83
CA PRO A 8 14.59 -15.10 0.22
C PRO A 8 13.51 -14.93 1.28
N ALA A 9 13.09 -13.68 1.51
CA ALA A 9 11.97 -13.39 2.39
C ALA A 9 10.78 -14.28 1.97
N GLU A 10 10.14 -14.91 2.95
CA GLU A 10 8.99 -15.80 2.77
C GLU A 10 8.08 -15.22 1.68
N LYS A 11 7.96 -15.93 0.54
CA LYS A 11 7.13 -15.50 -0.59
C LYS A 11 5.70 -15.35 -0.06
N ARG A 12 5.29 -14.12 0.26
CA ARG A 12 3.94 -13.83 0.68
C ARG A 12 3.02 -14.13 -0.49
N GLU A 13 2.05 -15.00 -0.25
CA GLU A 13 1.04 -15.36 -1.24
C GLU A 13 0.33 -14.09 -1.75
N PRO A 14 -0.20 -14.09 -2.97
CA PRO A 14 -0.99 -12.96 -3.43
C PRO A 14 -2.24 -12.77 -2.55
N LEU A 15 -2.48 -11.53 -2.12
CA LEU A 15 -3.64 -11.19 -1.31
C LEU A 15 -4.88 -11.11 -2.19
N ILE A 16 -5.95 -11.78 -1.76
CA ILE A 16 -7.30 -11.61 -2.32
C ILE A 16 -8.15 -10.96 -1.23
N ILE A 17 -8.65 -9.76 -1.50
CA ILE A 17 -9.56 -9.04 -0.62
C ILE A 17 -10.98 -9.35 -1.09
N ASN A 18 -11.74 -10.05 -0.27
CA ASN A 18 -13.18 -10.24 -0.50
C ASN A 18 -13.92 -9.01 0.04
N TYR A 19 -14.67 -8.34 -0.83
CA TYR A 19 -15.47 -7.16 -0.50
C TYR A 19 -16.87 -7.32 -1.09
N GLY A 20 -17.88 -7.50 -0.22
CA GLY A 20 -19.23 -7.85 -0.66
C GLY A 20 -19.24 -9.15 -1.47
N GLU A 21 -19.80 -9.09 -2.69
CA GLU A 21 -19.78 -10.19 -3.67
C GLU A 21 -18.54 -10.16 -4.58
N MET A 22 -17.69 -9.15 -4.46
CA MET A 22 -16.50 -8.95 -5.30
C MET A 22 -15.23 -9.50 -4.66
N ARG A 23 -14.31 -9.95 -5.53
CA ARG A 23 -12.96 -10.37 -5.14
C ARG A 23 -11.94 -9.47 -5.81
N VAL A 24 -11.17 -8.76 -4.99
CA VAL A 24 -10.10 -7.86 -5.44
C VAL A 24 -8.76 -8.55 -5.27
N GLY A 25 -8.04 -8.74 -6.37
CA GLY A 25 -6.76 -9.44 -6.42
C GLY A 25 -6.62 -10.38 -7.62
N PRO A 26 -5.52 -11.12 -7.74
CA PRO A 26 -4.42 -11.24 -6.78
C PRO A 26 -3.60 -9.93 -6.66
N LEU A 27 -3.51 -9.41 -5.44
CA LEU A 27 -2.63 -8.27 -5.11
C LEU A 27 -1.25 -8.80 -4.69
N PRO A 28 -0.16 -8.09 -5.00
CA PRO A 28 1.18 -8.49 -4.64
C PRO A 28 1.34 -8.48 -3.11
N GLY A 29 1.97 -9.53 -2.59
CA GLY A 29 2.31 -9.64 -1.18
C GLY A 29 3.52 -8.83 -0.74
N SER A 30 4.11 -8.03 -1.63
CA SER A 30 5.16 -7.08 -1.29
C SER A 30 4.82 -5.71 -1.87
N ALA A 31 5.11 -4.67 -1.08
CA ALA A 31 4.99 -3.30 -1.56
C ALA A 31 6.00 -3.08 -2.68
N PRO A 32 5.58 -2.61 -3.86
CA PRO A 32 6.52 -2.24 -4.91
C PRO A 32 7.48 -1.15 -4.42
N SER A 33 8.75 -1.23 -4.81
CA SER A 33 9.76 -0.25 -4.39
C SER A 33 9.40 1.18 -4.82
N GLU A 34 8.69 1.33 -5.94
CA GLU A 34 8.14 2.62 -6.40
C GLU A 34 7.24 3.27 -5.34
N LEU A 35 6.45 2.47 -4.60
CA LEU A 35 5.59 3.00 -3.54
C LEU A 35 6.41 3.58 -2.38
N LEU A 36 7.51 2.93 -2.02
CA LEU A 36 8.42 3.44 -0.98
C LEU A 36 9.02 4.78 -1.42
N THR A 37 9.40 4.90 -2.70
CA THR A 37 9.89 6.16 -3.27
C THR A 37 8.83 7.26 -3.24
N ILE A 38 7.56 6.93 -3.54
CA ILE A 38 6.44 7.88 -3.49
C ILE A 38 6.22 8.38 -2.06
N ILE A 39 6.21 7.48 -1.08
CA ILE A 39 6.01 7.85 0.33
C ILE A 39 7.19 8.71 0.82
N ASP A 40 8.42 8.35 0.49
CA ASP A 40 9.63 9.11 0.86
C ASP A 40 9.67 10.50 0.21
N SER A 41 9.09 10.64 -1.00
CA SER A 41 8.95 11.94 -1.68
C SER A 41 7.97 12.89 -1.00
N ILE A 42 7.12 12.40 -0.09
CA ILE A 42 6.18 13.25 0.65
C ILE A 42 6.93 13.89 1.83
N PRO A 43 6.98 15.24 1.91
CA PRO A 43 7.75 15.91 2.93
C PRO A 43 7.20 15.59 4.32
N LYS A 44 7.96 14.78 5.07
CA LYS A 44 7.61 14.44 6.46
C LYS A 44 7.71 15.69 7.34
N PRO A 45 6.66 16.05 8.09
CA PRO A 45 6.70 17.22 8.94
C PRO A 45 7.73 17.00 10.05
N LYS A 46 8.42 18.09 10.43
CA LYS A 46 9.38 18.07 11.53
C LYS A 46 8.72 17.67 12.86
N VAL A 47 7.43 17.95 13.01
CA VAL A 47 6.62 17.59 14.17
C VAL A 47 5.46 16.72 13.72
N MET A 48 5.49 15.44 14.09
CA MET A 48 4.42 14.47 13.84
C MET A 48 3.32 14.60 14.91
N ALA A 49 2.73 15.80 15.06
CA ALA A 49 1.65 16.04 16.02
C ALA A 49 0.53 16.93 15.45
N GLY A 50 -0.69 16.74 15.98
CA GLY A 50 -1.87 17.53 15.63
C GLY A 50 -2.16 17.56 14.12
N LYS A 51 -2.60 18.73 13.62
CA LYS A 51 -2.98 18.93 12.21
C LYS A 51 -1.87 18.62 11.20
N GLN A 52 -0.60 18.76 11.59
CA GLN A 52 0.53 18.47 10.71
C GLN A 52 0.66 16.97 10.45
N LYS A 53 0.46 16.15 11.50
CA LYS A 53 0.42 14.70 11.38
C LYS A 53 -0.73 14.26 10.48
N GLU A 54 -1.94 14.75 10.75
CA GLU A 54 -3.12 14.41 9.95
C GLU A 54 -2.95 14.82 8.48
N SER A 55 -2.39 15.99 8.21
CA SER A 55 -2.14 16.44 6.82
C SER A 55 -1.14 15.54 6.11
N TYR A 56 -0.05 15.15 6.80
CA TYR A 56 0.94 14.22 6.25
C TYR A 56 0.34 12.82 6.00
N GLU A 57 -0.40 12.27 6.96
CA GLU A 57 -1.06 10.97 6.83
C GLU A 57 -2.09 10.98 5.70
N ASN A 58 -2.83 12.08 5.52
CA ASN A 58 -3.75 12.24 4.40
C ASN A 58 -3.03 12.30 3.04
N LEU A 59 -1.88 12.99 2.97
CA LEU A 59 -1.06 13.02 1.75
C LEU A 59 -0.50 11.62 1.42
N VAL A 60 0.03 10.92 2.43
CA VAL A 60 0.52 9.54 2.28
C VAL A 60 -0.60 8.60 1.85
N ALA A 61 -1.77 8.67 2.48
CA ALA A 61 -2.92 7.84 2.13
C ALA A 61 -3.42 8.13 0.71
N SER A 62 -3.46 9.40 0.30
CA SER A 62 -3.86 9.80 -1.05
C SER A 62 -2.88 9.29 -2.11
N ALA A 63 -1.57 9.45 -1.90
CA ALA A 63 -0.55 8.97 -2.81
C ALA A 63 -0.51 7.44 -2.88
N THR A 64 -0.60 6.76 -1.74
CA THR A 64 -0.60 5.29 -1.65
C THR A 64 -1.87 4.71 -2.27
N GLY A 65 -3.03 5.33 -2.04
CA GLY A 65 -4.31 4.93 -2.65
C GLY A 65 -4.30 5.09 -4.17
N SER A 66 -3.75 6.20 -4.67
CA SER A 66 -3.60 6.43 -6.11
C SER A 66 -2.67 5.38 -6.74
N PHE A 67 -1.55 5.08 -6.09
CA PHE A 67 -0.62 4.04 -6.53
C PHE A 67 -1.26 2.65 -6.49
N LEU A 68 -2.01 2.33 -5.44
CA LEU A 68 -2.74 1.07 -5.32
C LEU A 68 -3.70 0.92 -6.50
N TYR A 69 -4.55 1.91 -6.76
CA TYR A 69 -5.49 1.88 -7.88
C TYR A 69 -4.80 1.78 -9.24
N ASP A 70 -3.68 2.49 -9.46
CA ASP A 70 -3.01 2.51 -10.76
C ASP A 70 -2.16 1.26 -11.02
N ARG A 71 -1.38 0.81 -10.02
CA ARG A 71 -0.31 -0.18 -10.22
C ARG A 71 -0.58 -1.53 -9.58
N VAL A 72 -1.45 -1.59 -8.59
CA VAL A 72 -1.64 -2.80 -7.78
C VAL A 72 -2.96 -3.50 -8.11
N ILE A 73 -4.02 -2.73 -8.31
CA ILE A 73 -5.33 -3.24 -8.68
C ILE A 73 -5.31 -3.71 -10.15
N PRO A 74 -5.74 -4.95 -10.45
CA PRO A 74 -5.86 -5.44 -11.82
C PRO A 74 -6.80 -4.55 -12.66
N ALA A 75 -6.42 -4.27 -13.90
CA ALA A 75 -7.16 -3.36 -14.78
C ALA A 75 -8.65 -3.74 -14.97
N ASP A 76 -8.95 -5.03 -15.04
CA ASP A 76 -10.31 -5.58 -15.13
C ASP A 76 -11.19 -5.23 -13.92
N GLN A 77 -10.58 -5.06 -12.74
CA GLN A 77 -11.28 -4.74 -11.50
C GLN A 77 -11.37 -3.24 -11.24
N LYS A 78 -10.54 -2.41 -11.91
CA LYS A 78 -10.55 -0.94 -11.72
C LYS A 78 -11.88 -0.30 -12.11
N ALA A 79 -12.58 -0.87 -13.10
CA ALA A 79 -13.89 -0.40 -13.54
C ALA A 79 -15.01 -0.78 -12.57
N LEU A 80 -14.76 -1.72 -11.66
CA LEU A 80 -15.70 -2.21 -10.66
C LEU A 80 -15.44 -1.59 -9.28
N LEU A 81 -14.33 -0.86 -9.12
CA LEU A 81 -13.90 -0.28 -7.85
C LEU A 81 -13.98 1.24 -7.92
N ASP A 82 -14.76 1.81 -7.01
CA ASP A 82 -14.84 3.24 -6.82
C ASP A 82 -13.78 3.73 -5.81
N LEU A 83 -13.62 5.05 -5.73
CA LEU A 83 -12.68 5.68 -4.79
C LEU A 83 -12.96 5.31 -3.33
N ASP A 84 -14.22 4.99 -2.99
CA ASP A 84 -14.58 4.58 -1.63
C ASP A 84 -14.08 3.16 -1.31
N ASP A 85 -14.18 2.23 -2.26
CA ASP A 85 -13.66 0.87 -2.10
C ASP A 85 -12.14 0.87 -1.92
N ILE A 86 -11.43 1.73 -2.68
CA ILE A 86 -9.98 1.89 -2.55
C ILE A 86 -9.58 2.34 -1.15
N ARG A 87 -10.38 3.19 -0.49
CA ARG A 87 -10.12 3.61 0.91
C ARG A 87 -10.27 2.47 1.91
N LEU A 88 -11.07 1.45 1.59
CA LEU A 88 -11.26 0.26 2.43
C LEU A 88 -10.20 -0.81 2.16
N ILE A 89 -9.82 -0.99 0.90
CA ILE A 89 -8.82 -1.97 0.44
C ILE A 89 -7.41 -1.55 0.87
N LEU A 90 -7.11 -0.24 0.77
CA LEU A 90 -5.79 0.32 1.09
C LEU A 90 -5.24 -0.09 2.46
N PRO A 91 -5.93 0.13 3.60
CA PRO A 91 -5.41 -0.26 4.91
C PRO A 91 -5.20 -1.76 5.05
N ALA A 92 -6.08 -2.58 4.46
CA ALA A 92 -5.95 -4.04 4.47
C ALA A 92 -4.70 -4.50 3.71
N TRP A 93 -4.46 -3.92 2.53
CA TRP A 93 -3.28 -4.21 1.73
C TRP A 93 -2.00 -3.68 2.40
N MET A 94 -1.97 -2.44 2.90
CA MET A 94 -0.83 -1.88 3.62
C MET A 94 -0.42 -2.73 4.82
N LYS A 95 -1.39 -3.22 5.60
CA LYS A 95 -1.15 -4.15 6.70
C LYS A 95 -0.55 -5.48 6.19
N TYR A 96 -1.06 -6.01 5.09
CA TYR A 96 -0.55 -7.25 4.50
C TYR A 96 0.90 -7.13 4.01
N VAL A 97 1.24 -5.99 3.40
CA VAL A 97 2.62 -5.71 2.96
C VAL A 97 3.53 -5.23 4.09
N LYS A 98 3.01 -5.07 5.33
CA LYS A 98 3.71 -4.51 6.51
C LYS A 98 4.26 -3.11 6.28
N LEU A 99 3.53 -2.30 5.51
CA LEU A 99 3.89 -0.92 5.24
C LEU A 99 3.35 -0.02 6.36
N GLY A 100 4.24 0.59 7.14
CA GLY A 100 3.88 1.47 8.27
C GLY A 100 3.87 0.79 9.65
N GLU A 101 4.10 -0.52 9.73
CA GLU A 101 4.51 -1.18 10.98
C GLU A 101 6.03 -1.11 11.08
N SER A 102 6.54 -0.02 11.67
CA SER A 102 7.96 0.16 11.97
C SER A 102 8.17 0.71 13.37
#